data_AF-A0AA50DFF4-F1
#
_entry.id   AF-A0AA50DFF4-F1
#
_cell.length_a   1.000
_cell.length_b   1.000
_cell.length_c   1.000
_cell.angle_alpha   90.00
_cell.angle_beta   90.00
_cell.angle_gamma   90.00
#
_symmetry.space_group_name_H-M   'P 1'
#
loop_
_entity.id
_entity.type
_entity.pdbx_description
1 polymer ?
#
loop_
_entity_poly.entity_id
_entity_poly.type
_entity_poly.pdbx_seq_one_letter_code
_entity_poly.pdbx_strand_id
1 'polypeptide(L)' 'MKSILILIAVMIVAGCQSLPPQQCTATAMIGSQETSVPVYGVRKVANQTQYYAGNPFGWKWVSKTNFVSDTCFQ' A
#
# COMPACT_ATOMS: atom_id res chain seq x y z
N MET A 1 33.95 -19.50 -15.30
CA MET A 1 34.27 -18.99 -13.95
C MET A 1 33.66 -17.60 -13.70
N LYS A 2 33.98 -16.59 -14.53
CA LYS A 2 33.42 -15.22 -14.42
C LYS A 2 31.88 -15.15 -14.41
N SER A 3 31.20 -15.90 -15.28
CA SER A 3 29.74 -15.88 -15.39
C SER A 3 29.01 -16.50 -14.19
N ILE A 4 29.64 -17.46 -13.50
CA ILE A 4 29.08 -18.10 -12.29
C ILE A 4 29.13 -17.11 -11.12
N LEU A 5 30.20 -16.33 -11.00
CA LEU A 5 30.35 -15.30 -9.98
C LEU A 5 29.30 -14.18 -10.13
N ILE A 6 28.96 -13.82 -11.36
CA ILE A 6 27.91 -12.82 -11.64
C ILE A 6 26.53 -13.35 -11.21
N LEU A 7 26.23 -14.64 -11.46
CA LEU A 7 24.95 -15.23 -11.08
C LEU A 7 24.75 -15.27 -9.56
N ILE A 8 25.81 -15.60 -8.82
CA ILE A 8 25.78 -15.63 -7.35
C ILE A 8 25.61 -14.22 -6.79
N ALA A 9 26.27 -13.21 -7.38
CA ALA A 9 26.12 -11.82 -6.97
C ALA A 9 24.68 -11.32 -7.10
N VAL A 10 23.96 -11.69 -8.16
CA VAL A 10 22.56 -11.26 -8.38
C VAL A 10 21.60 -11.84 -7.34
N MET A 11 21.82 -13.09 -6.90
CA MET A 11 20.96 -13.72 -5.88
C MET A 11 21.09 -13.07 -4.51
N ILE A 12 22.25 -12.48 -4.18
CA ILE A 12 22.47 -11.82 -2.88
C ILE A 12 21.79 -10.44 -2.83
N VAL A 13 21.49 -9.82 -3.98
CA VAL A 13 20.80 -8.52 -4.05
C VAL A 13 19.27 -8.68 -4.04
N ALA A 14 18.74 -9.91 -4.11
CA ALA A 14 17.32 -10.18 -3.97
C ALA A 14 16.88 -10.04 -2.49
N GLY A 15 16.71 -8.80 -2.04
CA GLY A 15 16.17 -8.51 -0.71
C GLY A 15 14.67 -8.85 -0.66
N CYS A 16 14.26 -9.66 0.32
CA CYS A 16 12.85 -9.78 0.71
C CYS A 16 12.44 -8.50 1.46
N GLN A 17 11.80 -7.57 0.76
CA GLN A 17 11.13 -6.44 1.41
C GLN A 17 9.79 -6.92 2.01
N SER A 18 9.64 -6.81 3.33
CA SER A 18 8.35 -7.00 3.97
C SER A 18 7.47 -5.78 3.71
N LEU A 19 6.19 -6.02 3.40
CA LEU A 19 5.21 -4.93 3.34
C LEU A 19 5.02 -4.34 4.74
N PRO A 20 4.76 -3.01 4.85
CA PRO A 20 4.36 -2.43 6.12
C PRO A 20 3.14 -3.18 6.67
N PRO A 21 3.00 -3.30 8.00
CA PRO A 21 1.83 -3.91 8.60
C PRO A 21 0.57 -3.11 8.23
N GLN A 22 -0.53 -3.82 7.97
CA GLN A 22 -1.83 -3.19 7.77
C GLN A 22 -2.24 -2.47 9.06
N GLN A 23 -2.60 -1.19 8.95
CA GLN A 23 -3.05 -0.38 10.09
C GLN A 23 -4.56 -0.48 10.27
N CYS A 24 -5.32 -0.42 9.19
CA CYS A 24 -6.78 -0.40 9.19
C CYS A 24 -7.34 -0.85 7.83
N THR A 25 -8.66 -0.87 7.74
CA THR A 25 -9.39 -1.19 6.51
C THR A 25 -10.30 -0.02 6.16
N ALA A 26 -10.33 0.34 4.88
CA ALA A 26 -11.27 1.31 4.34
C ALA A 26 -12.13 0.67 3.26
N THR A 27 -13.35 1.13 3.08
CA THR A 27 -14.25 0.67 2.02
C THR A 27 -14.29 1.73 0.92
N ALA A 28 -14.09 1.33 -0.32
CA ALA A 28 -14.20 2.20 -1.49
C ALA A 28 -15.26 1.67 -2.46
N MET A 29 -15.89 2.57 -3.22
CA MET A 29 -16.81 2.19 -4.30
C MET A 29 -16.06 2.04 -5.61
N ILE A 30 -15.93 0.81 -6.10
CA ILE A 30 -15.24 0.48 -7.35
C ILE A 30 -16.26 -0.16 -8.30
N GLY A 31 -16.55 0.50 -9.43
CA GLY A 31 -17.52 -0.01 -10.39
C GLY A 31 -18.89 -0.30 -9.76
N SER A 32 -19.38 0.60 -8.90
CA SER A 32 -20.63 0.46 -8.12
C SER A 32 -20.67 -0.68 -7.08
N GLN A 33 -19.53 -1.29 -6.76
CA GLN A 33 -19.40 -2.30 -5.72
C GLN A 33 -18.56 -1.79 -4.54
N GLU A 34 -19.02 -2.03 -3.31
CA GLU A 34 -18.23 -1.81 -2.11
C GLU A 34 -17.05 -2.78 -2.07
N THR A 35 -15.85 -2.24 -2.01
CA THR A 35 -14.60 -2.98 -2.02
C THR A 35 -13.81 -2.64 -0.76
N SER A 36 -13.41 -3.67 -0.02
CA SER A 36 -12.53 -3.54 1.13
C SER A 36 -11.10 -3.30 0.67
N VAL A 37 -10.45 -2.28 1.24
CA VAL A 37 -9.12 -1.80 0.88
C VAL A 37 -8.24 -1.76 2.13
N PRO A 38 -7.12 -2.50 2.14
CA PRO A 38 -6.16 -2.42 3.24
C PRO A 38 -5.44 -1.07 3.21
N VAL A 39 -5.36 -0.42 4.37
CA VAL A 39 -4.63 0.84 4.58
C VAL A 39 -3.41 0.55 5.43
N TYR A 40 -2.25 1.00 4.96
CA TYR A 40 -0.95 0.76 5.62
C TYR A 40 -0.33 2.03 6.20
N GLY A 41 -1.00 3.17 6.06
CA GLY A 41 -0.52 4.46 6.56
C GLY A 41 -1.57 5.53 6.47
N VAL A 42 -1.56 6.44 7.45
CA VAL A 42 -2.41 7.64 7.49
C VAL A 42 -1.51 8.86 7.63
N ARG A 43 -1.74 9.91 6.82
CA ARG A 43 -1.03 11.19 6.94
C ARG A 43 -1.94 12.37 6.64
N LYS A 44 -1.54 13.56 7.09
CA LYS A 44 -2.22 14.83 6.75
C LYS A 44 -1.31 15.69 5.87
N VAL A 45 -1.79 16.06 4.68
CA VAL A 45 -1.07 16.94 3.73
C VAL A 45 -2.01 18.07 3.34
N ALA A 46 -1.58 19.33 3.49
CA ALA A 46 -2.40 20.51 3.20
C ALA A 46 -3.81 20.45 3.83
N ASN A 47 -3.87 20.09 5.12
CA ASN A 47 -5.10 19.89 5.89
C ASN A 47 -6.03 18.74 5.43
N GLN A 48 -5.64 17.93 4.45
CA GLN A 48 -6.40 16.76 3.99
C GLN A 48 -5.76 15.46 4.50
N THR A 49 -6.61 14.54 5.00
CA THR A 49 -6.18 13.20 5.39
C THR A 49 -6.01 12.32 4.14
N GLN A 50 -4.87 11.63 4.03
CA GLN A 50 -4.54 10.69 2.96
C GLN A 50 -4.23 9.33 3.55
N TYR A 51 -4.67 8.28 2.85
CA TYR A 51 -4.44 6.88 3.18
C TYR A 51 -3.46 6.26 2.18
N TYR A 52 -2.45 5.56 2.68
CA TYR A 52 -1.60 4.71 1.85
C TYR A 52 -2.34 3.40 1.60
N ALA A 53 -3.07 3.36 0.51
CA ALA A 53 -4.03 2.32 0.19
C ALA A 53 -3.39 1.25 -0.71
N GLY A 54 -3.60 -0.02 -0.37
CA GLY A 54 -3.19 -1.16 -1.18
C GLY A 54 -4.05 -1.37 -2.43
N ASN A 55 -4.25 -2.62 -2.83
CA ASN A 55 -5.17 -2.97 -3.90
C ASN A 55 -6.60 -2.51 -3.58
N PRO A 56 -7.37 -1.95 -4.55
CA PRO A 56 -7.05 -1.75 -5.98
C PRO A 56 -6.38 -0.42 -6.31
N PHE A 57 -5.96 0.38 -5.33
CA PHE A 57 -5.38 1.70 -5.53
C PHE A 57 -3.88 1.69 -5.90
N GLY A 58 -3.23 0.54 -5.88
CA GLY A 58 -1.87 0.37 -6.38
C GLY A 58 -0.79 0.88 -5.42
N TRP A 59 -1.00 0.76 -4.10
CA TRP A 59 -0.01 1.12 -3.08
C TRP A 59 0.44 2.57 -3.19
N LYS A 60 -0.52 3.50 -3.09
CA LYS A 60 -0.25 4.94 -3.18
C LYS A 60 -1.06 5.72 -2.16
N TRP A 61 -0.65 6.96 -1.94
CA TRP A 61 -1.39 7.92 -1.13
C TRP A 61 -2.63 8.40 -1.89
N VAL A 62 -3.81 8.13 -1.32
CA VAL A 62 -5.11 8.49 -1.86
C VAL A 62 -5.85 9.31 -0.81
N SER A 63 -6.59 10.34 -1.23
CA SER A 63 -7.42 11.14 -0.30
C SER A 63 -8.44 10.25 0.41
N LYS A 64 -8.63 10.47 1.72
CA LYS A 64 -9.69 9.82 2.53
C LYS A 64 -11.08 9.94 1.87
N THR A 65 -11.31 10.99 1.10
CA THR A 65 -12.58 11.24 0.39
C THR A 65 -12.90 10.23 -0.72
N ASN A 66 -11.98 9.34 -1.12
CA ASN A 66 -12.25 8.26 -2.07
C ASN A 66 -12.86 7.01 -1.41
N PHE A 67 -12.99 7.03 -0.08
CA PHE A 67 -13.51 5.92 0.71
C PHE A 67 -14.88 6.31 1.28
N VAL A 68 -15.80 5.35 1.33
CA VAL A 68 -17.16 5.54 1.88
C VAL A 68 -17.18 5.34 3.39
N SER A 69 -16.29 4.51 3.92
CA SER A 69 -16.13 4.26 5.35
C SER A 69 -14.73 3.75 5.63
N ASP A 70 -14.29 3.87 6.88
CA ASP A 70 -12.98 3.38 7.31
C ASP A 70 -12.97 3.02 8.80
N THR A 71 -12.08 2.10 9.17
CA THR A 71 -11.82 1.67 10.55
C THR A 71 -10.54 2.30 11.11
N CYS A 72 -10.02 3.34 10.46
CA CYS A 72 -8.77 3.97 10.85
C CYS A 72 -8.98 4.91 12.03
N PHE A 73 -8.31 4.64 13.15
CA PHE A 73 -8.24 5.57 14.28
C PHE A 73 -7.31 6.73 13.90
N GLN A 74 -7.84 7.95 13.91
CA GLN A 74 -7.12 9.17 13.55
C GLN A 74 -6.49 9.82 14.78
#